data_AF-A0A7S0FEN1-F1
#
_entry.id   AF-A0A7S0FEN1-F1
#
_cell.length_a   1.000
_cell.length_b   1.000
_cell.length_c   1.000
_cell.angle_alpha   90.00
_cell.angle_beta   90.00
_cell.angle_gamma   90.00
#
_symmetry.space_group_name_H-M   'P 1'
#
loop_
_entity.id
_entity.type
_entity.pdbx_description
1 polymer ?
#
loop_
_entity_poly.entity_id
_entity_poly.type
_entity_poly.pdbx_seq_one_letter_code
_entity_poly.pdbx_strand_id
1 'polypeptide(L)'
;MIIFHASVPMEDAGAEHLEAVLSIQAACRCTQDRLLDRLRREAGGVYSVSVTLGRNSLSPHGHITVSFDCDPACHEPLATQALAELQQLQSVGPTAAEAAGVASALTEAHARNLA
;
A
#
# COMPACT_ATOMS: atom_id res chain seq x y z
N MET A 1 -12.76 -0.53 5.69
CA MET A 1 -12.22 -0.36 4.33
C MET A 1 -12.02 1.13 4.08
N ILE A 2 -10.83 1.53 3.63
CA ILE A 2 -10.48 2.92 3.30
C ILE A 2 -10.07 2.95 1.83
N ILE A 3 -10.53 3.95 1.06
CA ILE A 3 -10.25 4.07 -0.37
C ILE A 3 -9.62 5.43 -0.65
N PHE A 4 -8.51 5.44 -1.38
CA PHE A 4 -7.82 6.64 -1.86
C PHE A 4 -7.77 6.66 -3.39
N HIS A 5 -7.71 7.85 -3.96
CA HIS A 5 -7.51 8.03 -5.39
C HIS A 5 -6.06 8.43 -5.64
N ALA A 6 -5.38 7.69 -6.52
CA ALA A 6 -4.05 8.02 -7.00
C ALA A 6 -4.15 8.46 -8.46
N SER A 7 -3.54 9.60 -8.78
CA SER A 7 -3.35 9.99 -10.18
C SER A 7 -2.33 9.04 -10.80
N VAL A 8 -2.69 8.42 -11.92
CA VAL A 8 -1.78 7.55 -12.68
C VAL A 8 -1.69 8.15 -14.08
N PRO A 9 -0.49 8.35 -14.63
CA PRO A 9 -0.34 8.77 -16.02
C PRO A 9 -1.11 7.83 -16.95
N MET A 10 -1.55 8.30 -18.11
CA MET A 10 -2.21 7.43 -19.10
C MET A 10 -1.21 6.39 -19.67
N GLU A 11 -1.72 5.25 -20.18
CA GLU A 11 -0.87 4.12 -20.63
C GLU A 11 0.05 4.48 -21.81
N ASP A 12 -0.34 5.45 -22.61
CA ASP A 12 0.38 6.02 -23.75
C ASP A 12 1.62 6.87 -23.34
N ALA A 13 1.83 7.12 -22.05
CA ALA A 13 3.05 7.76 -21.53
C ALA A 13 4.28 6.81 -21.44
N GLY A 14 4.16 5.55 -21.88
CA GLY A 14 5.30 4.64 -22.05
C GLY A 14 6.07 4.35 -20.76
N ALA A 15 7.34 4.75 -20.69
CA ALA A 15 8.20 4.47 -19.54
C ALA A 15 7.76 5.22 -18.26
N GLU A 16 7.27 6.46 -18.38
CA GLU A 16 6.78 7.26 -17.25
C GLU A 16 5.55 6.62 -16.61
N HIS A 17 4.71 6.01 -17.44
CA HIS A 17 3.56 5.24 -16.99
C HIS A 17 3.97 4.07 -16.11
N LEU A 18 4.92 3.28 -16.59
CA LEU A 18 5.45 2.11 -15.88
C LEU A 18 6.10 2.51 -14.56
N GLU A 19 6.92 3.56 -14.55
CA GLU A 19 7.58 4.07 -13.34
C GLU A 19 6.56 4.53 -12.29
N ALA A 20 5.52 5.24 -12.71
CA ALA A 20 4.45 5.67 -11.81
C ALA A 20 3.69 4.49 -11.20
N VAL A 21 3.34 3.49 -12.02
CA VAL A 21 2.65 2.28 -11.54
C VAL A 21 3.53 1.51 -10.55
N LEU A 22 4.81 1.30 -10.86
CA LEU A 22 5.76 0.62 -9.97
C LEU A 22 5.94 1.39 -8.65
N SER A 23 6.02 2.72 -8.71
CA SER A 23 6.13 3.57 -7.53
C SER A 23 4.90 3.45 -6.63
N ILE A 24 3.69 3.44 -7.21
CA ILE A 24 2.45 3.26 -6.46
C ILE A 24 2.36 1.85 -5.88
N GLN A 25 2.78 0.83 -6.62
CA GLN A 25 2.82 -0.56 -6.11
C GLN A 25 3.79 -0.69 -4.93
N ALA A 26 4.98 -0.09 -5.03
CA ALA A 26 5.94 -0.05 -3.93
C ALA A 26 5.38 0.69 -2.71
N ALA A 27 4.69 1.82 -2.93
CA ALA A 27 4.03 2.56 -1.86
C ALA A 27 2.89 1.76 -1.20
N CYS A 28 2.09 1.02 -1.99
CA CYS A 28 1.06 0.12 -1.47
C CYS A 28 1.69 -0.97 -0.59
N ARG A 29 2.77 -1.60 -1.05
CA ARG A 29 3.46 -2.63 -0.28
C ARG A 29 4.05 -2.08 1.02
N CYS A 30 4.69 -0.92 0.96
CA CYS A 30 5.24 -0.27 2.15
C CYS A 30 4.14 0.08 3.17
N THR A 31 3.01 0.58 2.67
CA THR A 31 1.82 0.86 3.49
C THR A 31 1.30 -0.41 4.14
N GLN A 32 1.20 -1.50 3.38
CA GLN A 32 0.73 -2.78 3.88
C GLN A 32 1.61 -3.31 5.01
N ASP A 33 2.92 -3.35 4.80
CA ASP A 33 3.87 -3.87 5.79
C ASP A 33 3.82 -3.04 7.08
N ARG A 34 3.76 -1.72 6.97
CA ARG A 34 3.68 -0.81 8.13
C ARG A 34 2.38 -0.92 8.89
N LEU A 35 1.25 -0.93 8.19
CA LEU A 35 -0.05 -1.09 8.82
C LEU A 35 -0.16 -2.45 9.50
N LEU A 36 0.34 -3.52 8.86
CA LEU A 36 0.38 -4.83 9.49
C LEU A 36 1.19 -4.80 10.78
N ASP A 37 2.40 -4.23 10.75
CA ASP A 37 3.26 -4.14 11.93
C ASP A 37 2.64 -3.30 13.06
N ARG A 38 1.98 -2.19 12.73
CA ARG A 38 1.37 -1.27 13.70
C ARG A 38 0.10 -1.85 14.32
N LEU A 39 -0.84 -2.26 13.47
CA LEU A 39 -2.15 -2.77 13.91
C LEU A 39 -2.01 -4.12 14.64
N ARG A 40 -1.05 -4.96 14.24
CA ARG A 40 -0.78 -6.23 14.93
C ARG A 40 -0.20 -6.02 16.33
N ARG A 41 0.67 -5.02 16.51
CA ARG A 41 1.32 -4.73 17.81
C ARG A 41 0.36 -4.10 18.82
N GLU A 42 -0.53 -3.21 18.40
CA GLU A 42 -1.31 -2.39 19.32
C GLU A 42 -2.60 -3.05 19.83
N ALA A 43 -3.19 -4.00 19.10
CA ALA A 43 -4.42 -4.67 19.54
C ALA A 43 -4.38 -6.21 19.49
N GLY A 44 -3.35 -6.82 18.90
CA GLY A 44 -3.36 -8.26 18.59
C GLY A 44 -4.55 -8.69 17.69
N GLY A 45 -5.34 -7.73 17.20
CA GLY A 45 -6.65 -7.95 16.62
C GLY A 45 -6.67 -8.01 15.09
N VAL A 46 -5.54 -7.76 14.44
CA VAL A 46 -5.41 -7.78 12.97
C VAL A 46 -4.39 -8.82 12.55
N TYR A 47 -4.88 -9.84 11.83
CA TYR A 47 -4.04 -10.92 11.28
C TYR A 47 -3.62 -10.65 9.84
N SER A 48 -4.37 -9.82 9.12
CA SER A 48 -4.08 -9.49 7.73
C SER A 48 -4.44 -8.04 7.42
N VAL A 49 -3.60 -7.42 6.59
CA VAL A 49 -3.85 -6.12 5.97
C VAL A 49 -3.62 -6.31 4.48
N SER A 50 -4.53 -5.80 3.67
CA SER A 50 -4.42 -5.76 2.21
C SER A 50 -4.42 -4.31 1.76
N VAL A 51 -3.43 -3.94 0.96
CA VAL A 51 -3.36 -2.64 0.28
C VAL A 51 -3.23 -2.89 -1.21
N THR A 52 -4.30 -2.65 -1.96
CA THR A 52 -4.39 -3.03 -3.37
C THR A 52 -4.62 -1.82 -4.24
N LEU A 53 -3.81 -1.70 -5.31
CA LEU A 53 -4.08 -0.79 -6.41
C LEU A 53 -5.06 -1.45 -7.38
N GLY A 54 -6.30 -0.98 -7.40
CA GLY A 54 -7.27 -1.26 -8.45
C GLY A 54 -7.20 -0.20 -9.53
N ARG A 55 -7.10 -0.61 -10.80
CA ARG A 55 -7.13 0.34 -11.92
C ARG A 55 -7.91 -0.23 -13.09
N ASN A 56 -8.62 0.66 -13.78
CA ASN A 56 -9.21 0.39 -15.09
C ASN A 56 -8.33 1.06 -16.15
N SER A 57 -7.95 0.34 -17.21
CA SER A 57 -7.04 0.84 -18.26
C SER A 57 -7.49 2.14 -18.91
N LEU A 58 -8.80 2.43 -18.91
CA LEU A 58 -9.38 3.66 -19.47
C LEU A 58 -9.52 4.82 -18.48
N SER A 59 -9.15 4.64 -17.21
CA SER A 59 -9.27 5.66 -16.17
C SER A 59 -7.94 6.39 -15.95
N PRO A 60 -7.93 7.74 -15.87
CA PRO A 60 -6.75 8.51 -15.47
C PRO A 60 -6.43 8.39 -13.96
N HIS A 61 -7.23 7.59 -13.24
CA HIS A 61 -7.10 7.38 -11.81
C HIS A 61 -7.04 5.89 -11.46
N GLY A 62 -6.17 5.56 -10.51
CA GLY A 62 -6.18 4.30 -9.78
C GLY A 62 -6.83 4.48 -8.41
N HIS A 63 -7.50 3.43 -7.94
CA HIS A 63 -8.02 3.34 -6.58
C HIS A 63 -7.08 2.52 -5.73
N ILE A 64 -6.64 3.06 -4.60
CA ILE A 64 -5.91 2.30 -3.59
C ILE A 64 -6.91 1.91 -2.51
N THR A 65 -7.13 0.62 -2.33
CA THR A 65 -8.03 0.07 -1.32
C THR A 65 -7.22 -0.52 -0.17
N VAL A 66 -7.46 -0.03 1.04
CA VAL A 66 -6.92 -0.56 2.28
C VAL A 66 -8.02 -1.30 3.03
N SER A 67 -7.80 -2.58 3.30
CA SER A 67 -8.69 -3.43 4.09
C SER A 67 -7.92 -4.24 5.11
N PHE A 68 -8.57 -4.49 6.24
CA PHE A 68 -8.05 -5.35 7.31
C PHE A 68 -9.24 -5.95 8.05
N ASP A 69 -9.06 -7.15 8.57
CA ASP A 69 -10.04 -7.82 9.40
C ASP A 69 -9.69 -7.62 10.87
N CYS A 70 -10.70 -7.34 11.69
CA CYS A 70 -10.53 -7.11 13.12
C CYS A 70 -11.74 -7.58 13.93
N ASP A 71 -11.54 -7.72 15.24
CA ASP A 71 -12.65 -7.87 16.18
C ASP A 71 -13.58 -6.64 16.09
N PRO A 72 -14.90 -6.83 15.90
CA PRO A 72 -15.86 -5.72 15.87
C PRO A 72 -15.78 -4.78 17.07
N ALA A 73 -15.39 -5.26 18.25
CA ALA A 73 -15.22 -4.43 19.44
C ALA A 73 -14.07 -3.42 19.31
N CYS A 74 -13.11 -3.67 18.42
CA CYS A 74 -11.92 -2.85 18.20
C CYS A 74 -11.95 -2.10 16.86
N HIS A 75 -13.04 -2.16 16.09
CA HIS A 75 -13.08 -1.62 14.73
C HIS A 75 -12.77 -0.12 14.65
N GLU A 76 -13.36 0.68 15.54
CA GLU A 76 -13.23 2.13 15.55
C GLU A 76 -11.80 2.59 15.92
N PRO A 77 -11.19 2.15 17.04
CA PRO A 77 -9.83 2.55 17.36
C PRO A 77 -8.81 2.09 16.31
N LEU A 78 -8.98 0.89 15.73
CA LEU A 78 -8.11 0.39 14.67
C LEU A 78 -8.25 1.18 13.36
N ALA A 79 -9.48 1.60 13.00
CA ALA A 79 -9.70 2.45 11.84
C ALA A 79 -9.07 3.83 12.01
N THR A 80 -9.20 4.44 13.19
CA THR A 80 -8.55 5.71 13.52
C THR A 80 -7.03 5.61 13.44
N GLN A 81 -6.45 4.55 13.98
CA GLN A 81 -5.01 4.31 13.94
C GLN A 81 -4.51 4.07 12.51
N ALA A 82 -5.21 3.25 11.73
CA ALA A 82 -4.87 3.02 10.34
C ALA A 82 -4.88 4.33 9.54
N LEU A 83 -5.86 5.21 9.78
CA LEU A 83 -5.92 6.51 9.14
C LEU A 83 -4.75 7.42 9.55
N ALA A 84 -4.38 7.43 10.83
CA ALA A 84 -3.26 8.22 11.33
C ALA A 84 -1.93 7.78 10.69
N GLU A 85 -1.68 6.47 10.60
CA GLU A 85 -0.49 5.93 9.95
C GLU A 85 -0.46 6.26 8.45
N LEU A 86 -1.60 6.22 7.77
CA LEU A 86 -1.73 6.62 6.37
C LEU A 86 -1.41 8.11 6.17
N GLN A 87 -1.88 8.97 7.06
CA GLN A 87 -1.57 10.41 7.04
C GLN A 87 -0.08 10.68 7.31
N GLN A 88 0.52 9.93 8.23
CA GLN A 88 1.95 10.02 8.51
C GLN A 88 2.79 9.58 7.29
N LEU A 89 2.39 8.49 6.64
CA LEU A 89 3.00 8.00 5.40
C LEU A 89 2.90 9.02 4.27
N GLN A 90 1.79 9.73 4.13
CA GLN A 90 1.63 10.77 3.11
C GLN A 90 2.49 12.01 3.37
N SER A 91 2.70 12.36 4.64
CA SER A 91 3.42 13.60 5.01
C SER A 91 4.93 13.42 5.11
N VAL A 92 5.39 12.32 5.70
CA VAL A 92 6.82 12.06 5.95
C VAL A 92 7.41 11.08 4.93
N GLY A 93 6.57 10.29 4.27
CA GLY A 93 7.01 9.21 3.40
C GLY A 93 7.52 7.99 4.17
N PRO A 94 7.92 6.94 3.43
CA PRO A 94 8.58 5.79 4.01
C PRO A 94 10.03 6.09 4.42
N THR A 95 10.51 5.40 5.44
CA THR A 95 11.93 5.43 5.79
C THR A 95 12.76 4.75 4.70
N ALA A 96 14.05 5.10 4.62
CA ALA A 96 14.97 4.47 3.67
C ALA A 96 15.06 2.94 3.85
N ALA A 97 14.97 2.46 5.09
CA ALA A 97 15.00 1.03 5.39
C ALA A 97 13.76 0.30 4.86
N GLU A 98 12.57 0.87 5.04
CA GLU A 98 11.33 0.30 4.52
C GLU A 98 11.32 0.31 2.98
N ALA A 99 11.76 1.40 2.36
CA ALA A 99 11.86 1.50 0.91
C ALA A 99 12.83 0.46 0.33
N ALA A 100 14.00 0.29 0.95
CA ALA A 100 14.98 -0.72 0.54
C ALA A 100 14.45 -2.16 0.71
N GLY A 101 13.72 -2.43 1.80
CA GLY A 101 13.08 -3.72 2.04
C GLY A 101 12.07 -4.07 0.96
N VAL A 102 11.20 -3.12 0.59
CA VAL A 102 10.22 -3.30 -0.49
C VAL A 102 10.92 -3.50 -1.84
N ALA A 103 11.97 -2.72 -2.14
CA ALA A 103 12.73 -2.87 -3.37
C ALA A 103 13.33 -4.28 -3.50
N SER A 104 13.99 -4.79 -2.45
CA SER A 104 14.52 -6.15 -2.43
C SER A 104 13.43 -7.19 -2.69
N ALA A 105 12.30 -7.08 -1.99
CA ALA A 105 11.18 -8.01 -2.13
C ALA A 105 10.59 -8.02 -3.56
N LEU A 106 10.51 -6.86 -4.21
CA LEU A 106 10.05 -6.75 -5.60
C LEU A 106 11.06 -7.36 -6.58
N THR A 107 12.36 -7.10 -6.39
CA THR A 107 13.42 -7.70 -7.23
C THR A 107 13.43 -9.23 -7.09
N GLU A 108 13.30 -9.76 -5.88
CA GLU A 108 13.22 -11.21 -5.65
C GLU A 108 11.96 -11.82 -6.27
N ALA A 109 10.81 -11.15 -6.17
CA ALA A 109 9.57 -11.60 -6.80
C ALA A 109 9.71 -11.63 -8.33
N HIS A 110 10.34 -10.62 -8.92
CA HIS A 110 10.62 -10.59 -10.35
C HIS A 110 11.55 -11.74 -10.77
N ALA A 111 12.63 -11.98 -10.03
CA ALA A 111 13.55 -13.07 -10.31
C ALA A 111 12.86 -14.45 -10.25
N ARG A 112 11.96 -14.67 -9.29
CA ARG A 112 11.16 -15.91 -9.20
C ARG A 112 10.23 -16.12 -10.39
N ASN A 113 9.70 -15.06 -10.98
CA ASN A 113 8.78 -15.16 -12.12
C ASN A 113 9.50 -15.38 -13.47
N LEU A 114 10.82 -15.18 -13.51
CA LEU A 114 11.66 -15.40 -14.70
C LEU A 114 12.32 -16.80 -14.72
N ALA A 115 12.26 -17.54 -13.61
CA ALA A 115 12.78 -18.91 -13.48
C ALA A 115 11.73 -19.94 -13.92
#